data_AF-A0AA36F0B7-F1
#
_entry.id   AF-A0AA36F0B7-F1
#
_cell.length_a   1.000
_cell.length_b   1.000
_cell.length_c   1.000
_cell.angle_alpha   90.00
_cell.angle_beta   90.00
_cell.angle_gamma   90.00
#
_symmetry.space_group_name_H-M   'P 1'
#
loop_
_entity.id
_entity.type
_entity.pdbx_description
1 polymer ?
#
loop_
_entity_poly.entity_id
_entity_poly.type
_entity_poly.pdbx_seq_one_letter_code
_entity_poly.pdbx_strand_id
1 'polypeptide(L)'
;MADEAEDMSKFISDHKLEFMFDKDNPDCLLNDFENKLHNLLQTCNLNNKPIFDLIEELQQPLTETEEFIRILMTEICSSAIVESKVSKSKIKTRCEVLLKYLCQKPNLQLQALYSLQALDVKLMHPPSVLRMMFETLYDEEVIAEGAYFQWEKSEDSPGKGVALK
;
A
#
# COMPACT_ATOMS: atom_id res chain seq x y z
N MET A 1 20.17 37.00 9.83
CA MET A 1 19.69 35.63 10.08
C MET A 1 18.26 35.57 10.65
N ALA A 2 17.63 36.70 11.04
CA ALA A 2 16.21 36.70 11.47
C ALA A 2 15.19 36.78 10.32
N ASP A 3 15.62 37.17 9.11
CA ASP A 3 14.75 37.56 8.00
C ASP A 3 14.13 36.37 7.23
N GLU A 4 14.87 35.27 7.09
CA GLU A 4 14.43 34.11 6.27
C GLU A 4 13.35 33.26 6.97
N ALA A 5 13.40 33.15 8.29
CA ALA A 5 12.40 32.40 9.06
C ALA A 5 11.06 33.15 9.16
N GLU A 6 11.11 34.48 9.18
CA GLU A 6 9.92 35.33 9.20
C GLU A 6 9.22 35.34 7.84
N ASP A 7 10.00 35.41 6.74
CA ASP A 7 9.48 35.33 5.37
C ASP A 7 8.85 33.97 5.06
N MET A 8 9.47 32.88 5.51
CA MET A 8 8.93 31.53 5.36
C MET A 8 7.61 31.33 6.11
N SER A 9 7.53 31.81 7.36
CA SER A 9 6.31 31.73 8.18
C SER A 9 5.15 32.52 7.55
N LYS A 10 5.46 33.69 6.99
CA LYS A 10 4.49 34.54 6.29
C LYS A 10 4.01 33.89 4.99
N PHE A 11 4.90 33.29 4.21
CA PHE A 11 4.54 32.55 2.99
C PHE A 11 3.61 31.36 3.28
N ILE A 12 3.90 30.58 4.33
CA ILE A 12 3.07 29.43 4.74
C ILE A 12 1.67 29.91 5.11
N SER A 13 1.56 31.03 5.84
CA SER A 13 0.28 31.60 6.26
C SER A 13 -0.50 32.22 5.10
N ASP A 14 0.15 32.99 4.22
CA ASP A 14 -0.48 33.66 3.07
C ASP A 14 -1.03 32.64 2.06
N HIS A 15 -0.41 31.46 1.95
CA HIS A 15 -0.84 30.37 1.08
C HIS A 15 -1.68 29.28 1.77
N LYS A 16 -2.03 29.45 3.05
CA LYS A 16 -2.78 28.47 3.86
C LYS A 16 -2.16 27.07 3.86
N LEU A 17 -0.83 27.00 3.89
CA LEU A 17 -0.05 25.75 3.87
C LEU A 17 0.21 25.22 5.28
N GLU A 18 -0.46 25.76 6.32
CA GLU A 18 -0.20 25.37 7.71
C GLU A 18 -0.47 23.87 7.94
N PHE A 19 -1.43 23.30 7.20
CA PHE A 19 -1.78 21.87 7.26
C PHE A 19 -0.65 20.94 6.82
N MET A 20 0.31 21.41 6.01
CA MET A 20 1.47 20.61 5.58
C MET A 20 2.46 20.35 6.72
N PHE A 21 2.37 21.13 7.80
CA PHE A 21 3.22 21.03 8.98
C PHE A 21 2.47 20.45 10.18
N ASP A 22 1.19 20.14 10.01
CA ASP A 22 0.41 19.44 11.01
C ASP A 22 0.81 17.96 10.99
N LYS A 23 1.55 17.54 12.02
CA LYS A 23 1.98 16.14 12.18
C LYS A 23 0.80 15.20 12.37
N ASP A 24 -0.37 15.72 12.73
CA ASP A 24 -1.60 14.96 12.89
C ASP A 24 -2.45 14.94 11.60
N ASN A 25 -1.97 15.55 10.50
CA ASN A 25 -2.62 15.46 9.19
C ASN A 25 -2.59 14.00 8.67
N PRO A 26 -3.75 13.43 8.27
CA PRO A 26 -3.85 12.11 7.62
C PRO A 26 -2.76 11.78 6.61
N ASP A 27 -2.44 12.69 5.68
CA ASP A 27 -1.46 12.43 4.61
C ASP A 27 -0.05 12.28 5.19
N CYS A 28 0.31 13.12 6.17
CA CYS A 28 1.59 13.04 6.87
C CYS A 28 1.71 11.75 7.67
N LEU A 29 0.64 11.34 8.36
CA LEU A 29 0.59 10.09 9.12
C LEU A 29 0.73 8.86 8.22
N LEU A 30 0.07 8.85 7.06
CA LEU A 30 0.15 7.75 6.09
C LEU A 30 1.54 7.68 5.43
N ASN A 31 2.15 8.81 5.11
CA ASN A 31 3.52 8.86 4.59
C ASN A 31 4.54 8.38 5.64
N ASP A 32 4.39 8.80 6.89
CA ASP A 32 5.24 8.32 7.99
C ASP A 32 5.07 6.81 8.22
N PHE A 33 3.82 6.32 8.13
CA PHE A 33 3.51 4.90 8.15
C PHE A 33 4.17 4.13 7.01
N GLU A 34 4.06 4.61 5.76
CA GLU A 34 4.68 3.99 4.59
C GLU A 34 6.19 3.83 4.80
N ASN A 35 6.87 4.90 5.22
CA ASN A 35 8.30 4.88 5.48
C ASN A 35 8.70 3.92 6.61
N LYS A 36 7.94 3.90 7.72
CA LYS A 36 8.18 2.96 8.84
C LYS A 36 7.93 1.51 8.40
N LEU A 37 6.85 1.26 7.66
CA LEU A 37 6.48 -0.05 7.14
C LEU A 37 7.55 -0.60 6.21
N HIS A 38 8.04 0.23 5.28
CA HIS A 38 9.14 -0.11 4.37
C HIS A 38 10.34 -0.67 5.14
N ASN A 39 10.80 0.08 6.15
CA ASN A 39 11.93 -0.30 6.99
C ASN A 39 11.68 -1.58 7.79
N LEU A 40 10.48 -1.76 8.34
CA LEU A 40 10.10 -2.98 9.06
C LEU A 40 10.12 -4.21 8.14
N LEU A 41 9.63 -4.08 6.91
CA LEU A 41 9.57 -5.19 5.96
C LEU A 41 10.96 -5.64 5.50
N GLN A 42 11.95 -4.74 5.46
CA GLN A 42 13.35 -5.10 5.17
C GLN A 42 14.07 -5.75 6.35
N THR A 43 13.66 -5.47 7.59
CA THR A 43 14.39 -5.88 8.81
C THR A 43 13.76 -7.05 9.55
N CYS A 44 12.43 -7.20 9.51
CA CYS A 44 11.68 -8.18 10.28
C CYS A 44 11.25 -9.37 9.41
N ASN A 45 12.10 -10.38 9.20
CA ASN A 45 11.82 -11.40 8.17
C ASN A 45 10.57 -12.29 8.38
N LEU A 46 10.13 -12.58 9.61
CA LEU A 46 9.05 -13.54 9.87
C LEU A 46 8.00 -13.10 10.90
N ASN A 47 8.20 -11.97 11.57
CA ASN A 47 7.32 -11.53 12.65
C ASN A 47 6.35 -10.45 12.14
N ASN A 48 5.05 -10.68 12.34
CA ASN A 48 4.00 -9.71 12.01
C ASN A 48 3.69 -8.74 13.16
N LYS A 49 4.10 -9.05 14.40
CA LYS A 49 3.81 -8.20 15.56
C LYS A 49 4.26 -6.74 15.39
N PRO A 50 5.48 -6.43 14.93
CA PRO A 50 5.90 -5.04 14.74
C PRO A 50 5.06 -4.29 13.70
N ILE A 51 4.53 -5.01 12.70
CA ILE A 51 3.66 -4.43 11.67
C ILE A 51 2.29 -4.14 12.27
N PHE A 52 1.73 -5.04 13.07
CA PHE A 52 0.47 -4.80 13.79
C PHE A 52 0.60 -3.64 14.77
N ASP A 53 1.65 -3.62 15.59
CA ASP A 53 1.92 -2.55 16.55
C ASP A 53 2.03 -1.19 15.81
N LEU A 54 2.68 -1.15 14.64
CA LEU A 54 2.75 0.06 13.80
C LEU A 54 1.38 0.49 13.25
N ILE A 55 0.55 -0.45 12.76
CA ILE A 55 -0.77 -0.10 12.22
C ILE A 55 -1.71 0.38 13.34
N GLU A 56 -1.57 -0.14 14.56
CA GLU A 56 -2.33 0.33 15.72
C GLU A 56 -2.04 1.81 16.05
N GLU A 57 -0.85 2.34 15.72
CA GLU A 57 -0.51 3.76 15.88
C GLU A 57 -1.35 4.69 14.96
N LEU A 58 -1.77 4.22 13.77
CA LEU A 58 -2.53 5.03 12.81
C LEU A 58 -3.97 5.31 13.24
N GLN A 59 -4.52 4.52 14.17
CA GLN A 59 -5.91 4.62 14.66
C GLN A 59 -6.99 4.56 13.54
N GLN A 60 -8.26 4.53 13.94
CA GLN A 60 -9.39 4.68 13.01
C GLN A 60 -9.76 6.16 12.85
N PRO A 61 -10.22 6.61 11.66
CA PRO A 61 -10.60 5.79 10.50
C PRO A 61 -9.49 5.53 9.48
N LEU A 62 -8.24 5.97 9.72
CA LEU A 62 -7.15 5.88 8.73
C LEU A 62 -6.92 4.45 8.23
N THR A 63 -6.94 3.48 9.14
CA THR A 63 -6.78 2.05 8.84
C THR A 63 -7.93 1.41 8.05
N GLU A 64 -8.99 2.17 7.74
CA GLU A 64 -10.13 1.73 6.91
C GLU A 64 -10.19 2.46 5.56
N THR A 65 -9.25 3.36 5.28
CA THR A 65 -9.22 4.14 4.03
C THR A 65 -8.66 3.32 2.86
N GLU A 66 -9.06 3.69 1.64
CA GLU A 66 -8.52 3.09 0.43
C GLU A 66 -7.01 3.34 0.28
N GLU A 67 -6.55 4.52 0.70
CA GLU A 67 -5.15 4.93 0.63
C GLU A 67 -4.26 4.09 1.54
N PHE A 68 -4.68 3.88 2.80
CA PHE A 68 -4.00 2.96 3.71
C PHE A 68 -3.84 1.56 3.09
N ILE A 69 -4.90 1.02 2.48
CA ILE A 69 -4.85 -0.30 1.84
C ILE A 69 -3.90 -0.31 0.65
N ARG A 70 -3.89 0.75 -0.18
CA ARG A 70 -2.96 0.87 -1.30
C ARG A 70 -1.50 0.89 -0.82
N ILE A 71 -1.20 1.61 0.26
CA ILE A 71 0.14 1.66 0.87
C ILE A 71 0.52 0.28 1.43
N LEU A 72 -0.33 -0.30 2.28
CA LEU A 72 -0.09 -1.59 2.93
C LEU A 72 0.19 -2.68 1.89
N MET A 73 -0.64 -2.72 0.85
CA MET A 73 -0.54 -3.71 -0.22
C MET A 73 0.74 -3.52 -1.06
N THR A 74 1.02 -2.28 -1.45
CA THR A 74 2.20 -1.95 -2.26
C THR A 74 3.48 -2.32 -1.52
N GLU A 75 3.61 -1.92 -0.25
CA GLU A 75 4.83 -2.17 0.53
C GLU A 75 5.05 -3.66 0.80
N ILE A 76 4.00 -4.40 1.21
CA ILE A 76 4.10 -5.84 1.45
C ILE A 76 4.53 -6.57 0.17
N CYS A 77 3.85 -6.31 -0.96
CA CYS A 77 4.16 -7.00 -2.21
C CYS A 77 5.49 -6.55 -2.83
N SER A 78 5.85 -5.27 -2.73
CA SER A 78 7.15 -4.75 -3.16
C SER A 78 8.30 -5.42 -2.40
N SER A 79 8.17 -5.59 -1.07
CA SER A 79 9.18 -6.27 -0.23
C SER A 79 9.42 -7.75 -0.60
N ALA A 80 8.47 -8.35 -1.32
CA ALA A 80 8.55 -9.72 -1.80
C ALA A 80 9.22 -9.85 -3.19
N ILE A 81 9.54 -8.74 -3.86
CA ILE A 81 10.17 -8.75 -5.18
C ILE A 81 11.69 -8.65 -5.04
N VAL A 82 12.41 -9.56 -5.68
CA VAL A 82 13.87 -9.52 -5.82
C VAL A 82 14.22 -9.79 -7.28
N GLU A 83 14.92 -8.86 -7.93
CA GLU A 83 15.29 -8.98 -9.36
C GLU A 83 14.09 -9.35 -10.27
N SER A 84 12.96 -8.67 -10.07
CA SER A 84 11.72 -8.90 -10.81
C SER A 84 11.11 -10.31 -10.64
N LYS A 85 11.47 -11.03 -9.56
CA LYS A 85 10.86 -12.31 -9.18
C LYS A 85 10.13 -12.17 -7.86
N VAL A 86 8.94 -12.75 -7.79
CA VAL A 86 8.09 -12.72 -6.59
C VAL A 86 8.42 -13.89 -5.66
N SER A 87 8.75 -13.58 -4.42
CA SER A 87 8.87 -14.56 -3.33
C SER A 87 7.49 -14.84 -2.72
N LYS A 88 6.83 -15.92 -3.16
CA LYS A 88 5.53 -16.34 -2.62
C LYS A 88 5.59 -16.54 -1.10
N SER A 89 6.69 -17.06 -0.56
CA SER A 89 6.85 -17.27 0.89
C SER A 89 6.83 -15.96 1.68
N LYS A 90 7.46 -14.89 1.18
CA LYS A 90 7.41 -13.57 1.82
C LYS A 90 5.99 -13.00 1.85
N ILE A 91 5.22 -13.17 0.77
CA ILE A 91 3.81 -12.74 0.74
C ILE A 91 2.99 -13.55 1.75
N LYS A 92 3.13 -14.89 1.75
CA LYS A 92 2.44 -15.80 2.68
C LYS A 92 2.67 -15.43 4.14
N THR A 93 3.90 -15.09 4.52
CA THR A 93 4.23 -14.60 5.87
C THR A 93 3.40 -13.39 6.27
N ARG A 94 2.98 -12.55 5.32
CA ARG A 94 2.21 -11.32 5.56
C ARG A 94 0.71 -11.47 5.33
N CYS A 95 0.21 -12.63 4.91
CA CYS A 95 -1.22 -12.84 4.66
C CYS A 95 -2.07 -12.58 5.90
N GLU A 96 -1.60 -12.92 7.09
CA GLU A 96 -2.31 -12.63 8.35
C GLU A 96 -2.58 -11.13 8.54
N VAL A 97 -1.58 -10.28 8.21
CA VAL A 97 -1.73 -8.83 8.25
C VAL A 97 -2.76 -8.38 7.22
N LEU A 98 -2.63 -8.83 5.97
CA LEU A 98 -3.54 -8.46 4.89
C LEU A 98 -4.99 -8.89 5.20
N LEU A 99 -5.19 -10.11 5.67
CA LEU A 99 -6.50 -10.66 6.06
C LEU A 99 -7.18 -9.80 7.13
N LYS A 100 -6.41 -9.32 8.13
CA LYS A 100 -6.96 -8.45 9.18
C LYS A 100 -7.65 -7.20 8.63
N TYR A 101 -7.14 -6.62 7.53
CA TYR A 101 -7.63 -5.36 6.98
C TYR A 101 -8.50 -5.52 5.72
N LEU A 102 -8.42 -6.67 5.02
CA LEU A 102 -9.13 -6.92 3.77
C LEU A 102 -10.30 -7.92 3.88
N CYS A 103 -10.32 -8.77 4.91
CA CYS A 103 -11.35 -9.81 5.03
C CYS A 103 -12.76 -9.20 5.05
N GLN A 104 -13.66 -9.74 4.22
CA GLN A 104 -15.05 -9.29 4.05
C GLN A 104 -15.23 -7.82 3.62
N LYS A 105 -14.20 -7.19 3.06
CA LYS A 105 -14.25 -5.79 2.59
C LYS A 105 -14.02 -5.71 1.08
N PRO A 106 -15.03 -6.01 0.24
CA PRO A 106 -14.85 -6.15 -1.21
C PRO A 106 -14.30 -4.88 -1.88
N ASN A 107 -14.73 -3.69 -1.43
CA ASN A 107 -14.21 -2.43 -1.95
C ASN A 107 -12.72 -2.27 -1.65
N LEU A 108 -12.26 -2.60 -0.44
CA LEU A 108 -10.84 -2.52 -0.10
C LEU A 108 -10.01 -3.60 -0.80
N GLN A 109 -10.56 -4.80 -1.00
CA GLN A 109 -9.93 -5.84 -1.81
C GLN A 109 -9.72 -5.38 -3.26
N LEU A 110 -10.69 -4.67 -3.83
CA LEU A 110 -10.56 -4.07 -5.16
C LEU A 110 -9.44 -3.00 -5.19
N GLN A 111 -9.35 -2.15 -4.15
CA GLN A 111 -8.26 -1.17 -4.02
C GLN A 111 -6.88 -1.83 -3.92
N ALA A 112 -6.79 -2.97 -3.22
CA ALA A 112 -5.56 -3.78 -3.17
C ALA A 112 -5.16 -4.27 -4.58
N LEU A 113 -6.10 -4.78 -5.38
CA LEU A 113 -5.82 -5.18 -6.77
C LEU A 113 -5.33 -4.01 -7.63
N TYR A 114 -5.94 -2.83 -7.50
CA TYR A 114 -5.47 -1.63 -8.21
C TYR A 114 -4.06 -1.20 -7.80
N SER A 115 -3.71 -1.30 -6.50
CA SER A 115 -2.34 -0.99 -6.07
C SER A 115 -1.30 -1.95 -6.64
N LEU A 116 -1.62 -3.25 -6.75
CA LEU A 116 -0.72 -4.22 -7.37
C LEU A 116 -0.55 -3.98 -8.87
N GLN A 117 -1.62 -3.63 -9.57
CA GLN A 117 -1.53 -3.26 -10.97
C GLN A 117 -0.65 -2.01 -11.15
N ALA A 118 -0.82 -0.99 -10.31
CA ALA A 118 0.02 0.22 -10.34
C ALA A 118 1.49 -0.10 -10.04
N LEU A 119 1.77 -1.01 -9.11
CA LEU A 119 3.12 -1.49 -8.82
C LEU A 119 3.73 -2.21 -10.04
N ASP A 120 2.98 -3.10 -10.70
CA ASP A 120 3.44 -3.81 -11.90
C ASP A 120 3.76 -2.84 -13.05
N VAL A 121 2.93 -1.81 -13.26
CA VAL A 121 3.21 -0.72 -14.21
C VAL A 121 4.48 0.03 -13.84
N LYS A 122 4.67 0.38 -12.55
CA LYS A 122 5.87 1.07 -12.06
C LYS A 122 7.14 0.25 -12.31
N LEU A 123 7.02 -1.07 -12.29
CA LEU A 123 8.11 -2.01 -12.59
C LEU A 123 8.27 -2.30 -14.10
N MET A 124 7.49 -1.64 -14.96
CA MET A 124 7.45 -1.84 -16.41
C MET A 124 6.99 -3.24 -16.84
N HIS A 125 5.98 -3.78 -16.16
CA HIS A 125 5.36 -5.06 -16.48
C HIS A 125 6.34 -6.24 -16.58
N PRO A 126 7.13 -6.51 -15.53
CA PRO A 126 8.04 -7.63 -15.53
C PRO A 126 7.24 -8.95 -15.69
N PRO A 127 7.73 -9.91 -16.51
CA PRO A 127 7.03 -11.16 -16.74
C PRO A 127 6.66 -11.85 -15.42
N SER A 128 5.43 -12.33 -15.33
CA SER A 128 4.88 -13.13 -14.23
C SER A 128 4.69 -12.45 -12.86
N VAL A 129 5.16 -11.21 -12.62
CA VAL A 129 5.09 -10.59 -11.29
C VAL A 129 3.67 -10.40 -10.80
N LEU A 130 2.85 -9.63 -11.52
CA LEU A 130 1.46 -9.41 -11.15
C LEU A 130 0.67 -10.71 -11.05
N ARG A 131 0.85 -11.61 -12.01
CA ARG A 131 0.23 -12.94 -12.02
C ARG A 131 0.58 -13.73 -10.76
N MET A 132 1.86 -13.80 -10.38
CA MET A 132 2.30 -14.55 -9.20
C MET A 132 1.78 -13.92 -7.90
N MET A 133 1.66 -12.60 -7.82
CA MET A 133 1.04 -11.92 -6.68
C MET A 133 -0.45 -12.30 -6.60
N PHE A 134 -1.18 -12.18 -7.71
CA PHE A 134 -2.61 -12.53 -7.79
C PHE A 134 -2.88 -13.98 -7.42
N GLU A 135 -2.13 -14.93 -8.00
CA GLU A 135 -2.20 -16.35 -7.64
C GLU A 135 -2.00 -16.56 -6.14
N THR A 136 -0.96 -15.96 -5.56
CA THR A 136 -0.64 -16.15 -4.14
C THR A 136 -1.74 -15.61 -3.22
N LEU A 137 -2.31 -14.45 -3.55
CA LEU A 137 -3.35 -13.81 -2.74
C LEU A 137 -4.71 -14.51 -2.86
N TYR A 138 -4.96 -15.13 -4.01
CA TYR A 138 -6.12 -15.97 -4.23
C TYR A 138 -5.98 -17.29 -3.45
N ASP A 139 -4.83 -17.97 -3.57
CA ASP A 139 -4.55 -19.24 -2.87
C ASP A 139 -4.62 -19.11 -1.34
N GLU A 140 -4.22 -17.96 -0.81
CA GLU A 140 -4.22 -17.65 0.64
C GLU A 140 -5.51 -16.96 1.10
N GLU A 141 -6.55 -16.92 0.27
CA GLU A 141 -7.88 -16.36 0.57
C GLU A 141 -7.87 -14.89 1.04
N VAL A 142 -6.83 -14.12 0.69
CA VAL A 142 -6.70 -12.71 1.06
C VAL A 142 -7.67 -11.83 0.25
N ILE A 143 -7.81 -12.15 -1.03
CA ILE A 143 -8.70 -11.46 -1.97
C ILE A 143 -9.70 -12.48 -2.49
N ALA A 144 -10.99 -12.18 -2.35
CA ALA A 144 -12.05 -13.07 -2.81
C ALA A 144 -12.17 -13.03 -4.35
N GLU A 145 -12.62 -14.14 -4.95
CA GLU A 145 -12.91 -14.25 -6.40
C GLU A 145 -13.77 -13.08 -6.91
N GLY A 146 -14.78 -12.67 -6.13
CA GLY A 146 -15.64 -11.55 -6.48
C GLY A 146 -14.91 -10.22 -6.68
N ALA A 147 -13.81 -9.97 -5.96
CA ALA A 147 -12.99 -8.77 -6.14
C ALA A 147 -12.17 -8.83 -7.43
N TYR A 148 -11.63 -10.00 -7.81
CA TYR A 148 -10.97 -10.20 -9.09
C TYR A 148 -11.92 -9.99 -10.27
N PHE A 149 -13.15 -10.51 -10.17
CA PHE A 149 -14.18 -10.29 -11.19
C PHE A 149 -14.54 -8.81 -11.33
N GLN A 150 -14.66 -8.09 -10.22
CA GLN A 150 -14.90 -6.64 -10.25
C GLN A 150 -13.72 -5.89 -10.87
N TRP A 151 -12.48 -6.25 -10.50
CA TRP A 151 -11.27 -5.68 -11.07
C TRP A 151 -11.19 -5.93 -12.59
N GLU A 152 -11.51 -7.13 -13.06
CA GLU A 152 -11.54 -7.47 -14.49
C GLU A 152 -12.59 -6.64 -15.24
N LYS A 153 -13.74 -6.37 -14.63
CA LYS A 153 -14.84 -5.59 -15.22
C LYS A 153 -14.73 -4.08 -15.11
N SER A 154 -13.85 -3.56 -14.26
CA SER A 154 -13.66 -2.11 -14.10
C SER A 154 -13.26 -1.45 -15.42
N GLU A 155 -13.40 -0.12 -15.52
CA GLU A 155 -12.83 0.62 -16.65
C GLU A 155 -11.31 0.36 -16.80
N ASP A 156 -10.81 0.49 -18.03
CA ASP A 156 -9.40 0.26 -18.38
C ASP A 156 -8.51 1.30 -17.69
N SER A 157 -7.94 0.92 -16.55
CA SER A 157 -6.88 1.66 -15.88
C SER A 157 -5.51 1.30 -16.49
N PRO A 158 -4.52 2.22 -16.47
CA PRO A 158 -3.20 1.97 -17.03
C PRO A 158 -2.59 0.65 -16.52
N GLY A 159 -2.14 -0.20 -17.43
CA GLY A 159 -1.53 -1.51 -17.13
C GLY A 159 -2.47 -2.72 -17.17
N LYS A 160 -3.79 -2.51 -17.14
CA LYS A 160 -4.78 -3.60 -17.14
C LYS A 160 -4.74 -4.44 -18.43
N GLY A 161 -4.62 -3.80 -19.59
CA GLY A 161 -4.53 -4.50 -20.89
C GLY A 161 -3.26 -5.35 -21.08
N VAL A 162 -2.23 -5.16 -20.25
CA VAL A 162 -1.06 -6.03 -20.18
C VAL A 162 -1.30 -7.14 -19.15
N ALA A 163 -1.92 -6.81 -18.02
CA ALA A 163 -2.25 -7.77 -16.95
C ALA A 163 -3.18 -8.90 -17.43
N LEU A 164 -4.08 -8.63 -18.37
CA LEU A 164 -5.08 -9.59 -18.88
C LEU A 164 -4.56 -10.47 -20.05
N LYS A 165 -3.29 -10.36 -20.44
CA LYS A 165 -2.70 -11.11 -21.58
C LYS A 165 -1.87 -12.31 -21.15
#